data_AF-A0A914VN83-F1
#
_entry.id   AF-A0A914VN83-F1
#
_cell.length_a   1.000
_cell.length_b   1.000
_cell.length_c   1.000
_cell.angle_alpha   90.00
_cell.angle_beta   90.00
_cell.angle_gamma   90.00
#
_symmetry.space_group_name_H-M   'P 1'
#
loop_
_entity.id
_entity.type
_entity.pdbx_description
1 polymer ?
#
loop_
_entity_poly.entity_id
_entity_poly.type
_entity_poly.pdbx_seq_one_letter_code
_entity_poly.pdbx_strand_id
1 'polypeptide(L)'
;MQCLMEAPAELLRDNEWSPVMEFADFPWVPVIDGDFLIEQATTSLKTGNFKKTELLAGSVMDEAIYFIVYQLQDVFTREDFFTKTDFVRSREIWLRSVMNLLPRHIAKSMPARSAVLHEYEPYDLPASPRQWVDSLDKMLGDLQFTCNVNEFALAH
;
A
#
# COMPACT_ATOMS: atom_id res chain seq x y z
N MET A 1 26.78 -4.42 -14.59
CA MET A 1 27.28 -4.30 -13.20
C MET A 1 28.39 -3.28 -13.05
N GLN A 2 29.49 -3.36 -13.82
CA GLN A 2 30.64 -2.44 -13.65
C GLN A 2 30.25 -0.94 -13.64
N CYS A 3 29.43 -0.49 -14.59
CA CYS A 3 28.91 0.88 -14.62
C CYS A 3 28.21 1.31 -13.30
N LEU A 4 27.40 0.43 -12.71
CA LEU A 4 26.72 0.72 -11.43
C LEU A 4 27.69 0.72 -10.25
N MET A 5 28.73 -0.13 -10.28
CA MET A 5 29.75 -0.19 -9.21
C MET A 5 30.70 1.02 -9.23
N GLU A 6 30.89 1.63 -10.40
CA GLU A 6 31.72 2.83 -10.57
C GLU A 6 30.96 4.14 -10.28
N ALA A 7 29.62 4.08 -10.20
CA ALA A 7 28.79 5.23 -9.91
C ALA A 7 28.89 5.65 -8.43
N PRO A 8 28.85 6.96 -8.11
CA PRO A 8 28.72 7.44 -6.74
C PRO A 8 27.43 6.92 -6.09
N ALA A 9 27.49 6.59 -4.80
CA ALA A 9 26.32 6.08 -4.07
C ALA A 9 25.16 7.10 -4.06
N GLU A 10 25.47 8.40 -3.98
CA GLU A 10 24.49 9.48 -4.03
C GLU A 10 23.74 9.49 -5.35
N LEU A 11 24.43 9.22 -6.46
CA LEU A 11 23.81 9.16 -7.78
C LEU A 11 22.80 8.01 -7.85
N LEU A 12 23.14 6.86 -7.27
CA LEU A 12 22.23 5.71 -7.23
C LEU A 12 21.01 6.01 -6.36
N ARG A 13 21.21 6.55 -5.14
CA ARG A 13 20.14 6.95 -4.22
C ARG A 13 19.20 7.96 -4.86
N ASP A 14 19.73 9.01 -5.48
CA ASP A 14 18.91 10.11 -6.00
C ASP A 14 18.05 9.69 -7.22
N ASN A 15 18.39 8.56 -7.86
CA ASN A 15 17.69 8.04 -9.04
C ASN A 15 16.91 6.74 -8.75
N GLU A 16 16.93 6.22 -7.52
CA GLU A 16 16.34 4.93 -7.19
C GLU A 16 14.82 4.88 -7.39
N TRP A 17 14.15 6.03 -7.31
CA TRP A 17 12.68 6.14 -7.43
C TRP A 17 12.18 6.18 -8.86
N SER A 18 13.06 6.26 -9.86
CA SER A 18 12.67 6.29 -11.28
C SER A 18 11.83 5.09 -11.76
N PRO A 19 12.00 3.84 -11.27
CA PRO A 19 11.23 2.69 -11.74
C PRO A 19 9.93 2.47 -10.95
N VAL A 20 9.76 3.11 -9.80
CA VAL A 20 8.62 2.92 -8.90
C VAL A 20 7.37 3.56 -9.50
N MET A 21 6.29 2.79 -9.59
CA MET A 21 5.06 3.25 -10.26
C MET A 21 3.77 2.98 -9.51
N GLU A 22 3.80 2.17 -8.44
CA GLU A 22 2.61 1.77 -7.70
C GLU A 22 2.59 2.35 -6.28
N PHE A 23 1.45 2.22 -5.60
CA PHE A 23 1.29 2.67 -4.22
C PHE A 23 2.06 1.77 -3.26
N ALA A 24 2.80 2.40 -2.34
CA ALA A 24 3.66 1.70 -1.37
C ALA A 24 4.62 0.68 -2.03
N ASP A 25 5.05 0.97 -3.26
CA ASP A 25 6.04 0.18 -4.00
C ASP A 25 7.43 0.79 -3.77
N PHE A 26 8.43 -0.07 -3.55
CA PHE A 26 9.78 0.32 -3.16
C PHE A 26 10.80 -0.27 -4.14
N PRO A 27 11.84 0.49 -4.53
CA PRO A 27 12.70 0.11 -5.65
C PRO A 27 13.63 -1.08 -5.35
N TRP A 28 14.03 -1.23 -4.08
CA TRP A 28 14.96 -2.27 -3.64
C TRP A 28 14.30 -3.11 -2.55
N VAL A 29 13.73 -4.24 -2.96
CA VAL A 29 13.02 -5.19 -2.09
C VAL A 29 13.64 -6.58 -2.17
N PRO A 30 13.40 -7.47 -1.19
CA PRO A 30 13.85 -8.85 -1.27
C PRO A 30 13.37 -9.58 -2.53
N VAL A 31 14.21 -10.47 -3.05
CA VAL A 31 13.90 -11.33 -4.20
C VAL A 31 14.08 -12.80 -3.82
N ILE A 32 13.41 -13.69 -4.57
CA ILE A 32 13.63 -15.13 -4.47
C ILE A 32 14.95 -15.44 -5.19
N ASP A 33 16.00 -15.69 -4.43
CA ASP A 33 17.37 -15.85 -4.90
C ASP A 33 17.82 -17.32 -4.98
N GLY A 34 17.09 -18.23 -4.35
CA GLY A 34 17.45 -19.66 -4.29
C GLY A 34 18.45 -20.01 -3.19
N ASP A 35 18.84 -19.06 -2.34
CA ASP A 35 19.74 -19.26 -1.20
C ASP A 35 19.09 -18.76 0.10
N PHE A 36 18.93 -17.44 0.23
CA PHE A 36 18.23 -16.85 1.39
C PHE A 36 16.72 -17.14 1.34
N LEU A 37 16.07 -16.90 0.20
CA LEU A 37 14.69 -17.26 -0.09
C LEU A 37 14.67 -18.28 -1.24
N ILE A 38 14.40 -19.53 -0.90
CA ILE A 38 14.35 -20.63 -1.87
C ILE A 38 13.00 -20.75 -2.58
N GLU A 39 11.96 -20.08 -2.09
CA GLU A 39 10.60 -20.16 -2.63
C GLU A 39 9.73 -18.93 -2.29
N GLN A 40 8.53 -18.94 -2.87
CA GLN A 40 7.31 -18.25 -2.43
C GLN A 40 7.16 -18.03 -0.92
N ALA A 41 7.16 -16.81 -0.37
CA ALA A 41 6.72 -16.62 1.02
C ALA A 41 5.30 -17.20 1.24
N THR A 42 4.39 -16.98 0.28
CA THR A 42 3.04 -17.56 0.26
C THR A 42 3.05 -19.10 0.18
N THR A 43 4.05 -19.69 -0.48
CA THR A 43 4.24 -21.15 -0.51
C THR A 43 4.69 -21.64 0.84
N SER A 44 5.72 -21.03 1.44
CA SER A 44 6.25 -21.41 2.74
C SER A 44 5.19 -21.33 3.84
N LEU A 45 4.33 -20.30 3.81
CA LEU A 45 3.19 -20.19 4.73
C LEU A 45 2.21 -21.36 4.57
N LYS A 46 1.85 -21.72 3.32
CA LYS A 46 0.92 -22.83 3.04
C LYS A 46 1.47 -24.21 3.38
N THR A 47 2.77 -24.43 3.20
CA THR A 47 3.43 -25.71 3.45
C THR A 47 3.97 -25.85 4.87
N GLY A 48 3.93 -24.78 5.66
CA GLY A 48 4.47 -24.76 7.01
C GLY A 48 6.00 -24.65 7.05
N ASN A 49 6.66 -24.30 5.95
CA ASN A 49 8.11 -24.23 5.79
C ASN A 49 8.70 -22.93 6.38
N PHE A 50 8.58 -22.79 7.70
CA PHE A 50 9.11 -21.67 8.46
C PHE A 50 9.39 -22.12 9.90
N LYS A 51 10.13 -21.30 10.64
CA LYS A 51 10.50 -21.61 12.03
C LYS A 51 9.24 -21.71 12.92
N LYS A 52 9.13 -22.80 13.68
CA LYS A 52 8.08 -22.99 14.69
C LYS A 52 8.53 -22.39 16.02
N THR A 53 7.86 -21.33 16.45
CA THR A 53 8.20 -20.51 17.63
C THR A 53 6.98 -19.66 18.01
N GLU A 54 7.02 -18.94 19.12
CA GLU A 54 5.99 -17.95 19.45
C GLU A 54 6.09 -16.71 18.55
N LEU A 55 4.94 -16.18 18.13
CA LEU A 55 4.82 -14.95 17.33
C LEU A 55 3.90 -13.96 18.05
N LEU A 56 4.32 -12.70 18.13
CA LEU A 56 3.46 -11.57 18.46
C LEU A 56 3.47 -10.63 17.27
N ALA A 57 2.31 -10.45 16.64
CA ALA A 57 2.12 -9.61 15.47
C ALA A 57 0.84 -8.77 15.62
N GLY A 58 0.78 -7.64 14.93
CA GLY A 58 -0.38 -6.75 14.94
C GLY A 58 -0.21 -5.57 13.99
N SER A 59 -1.28 -4.80 13.83
CA SER A 59 -1.37 -3.61 12.97
C SER A 59 -1.86 -2.42 13.78
N VAL A 60 -1.65 -1.21 13.27
CA VAL A 60 -2.26 0.02 13.79
C VAL A 60 -3.59 0.32 13.07
N MET A 61 -4.35 1.28 13.60
CA MET A 61 -5.66 1.62 13.03
C MET A 61 -5.55 2.20 11.62
N ASP A 62 -4.61 3.12 11.39
CA ASP A 62 -4.48 3.88 10.14
C ASP A 62 -3.11 3.65 9.48
N GLU A 63 -2.96 2.51 8.81
CA GLU A 63 -1.69 2.04 8.24
C GLU A 63 -1.26 2.79 6.97
N ALA A 64 -2.22 3.27 6.17
CA ALA A 64 -1.94 3.77 4.83
C ALA A 64 -1.88 5.30 4.75
N ILE A 65 -2.45 6.02 5.71
CA ILE A 65 -2.60 7.48 5.64
C ILE A 65 -1.26 8.20 5.45
N TYR A 66 -0.19 7.70 6.05
CA TYR A 66 1.17 8.22 5.83
C TYR A 66 1.54 8.17 4.34
N PHE A 67 1.41 7.01 3.71
CA PHE A 67 1.76 6.81 2.30
C PHE A 67 0.85 7.61 1.36
N ILE A 68 -0.46 7.65 1.66
CA ILE A 68 -1.45 8.40 0.89
C ILE A 68 -1.07 9.89 0.81
N VAL A 69 -0.71 10.50 1.94
CA VAL A 69 -0.33 11.91 2.00
C VAL A 69 0.90 12.24 1.15
N TYR A 70 1.89 11.34 1.11
CA TYR A 70 3.10 11.55 0.32
C TYR A 70 2.89 11.30 -1.18
N GLN A 71 1.96 10.41 -1.54
CA GLN A 71 1.76 9.98 -2.93
C GLN A 71 0.65 10.74 -3.66
N LEU A 72 -0.37 11.25 -2.95
CA LEU A 72 -1.45 12.09 -3.51
C LEU A 72 -1.26 13.57 -3.14
N GLN A 73 -0.15 14.16 -3.57
CA GLN A 73 0.17 15.57 -3.27
C GLN A 73 -0.80 16.58 -3.92
N ASP A 74 -1.57 16.16 -4.93
CA ASP A 74 -2.62 16.98 -5.55
C ASP A 74 -3.89 17.08 -4.68
N VAL A 75 -4.07 16.14 -3.75
CA VAL A 75 -5.21 16.11 -2.81
C VAL A 75 -4.77 16.50 -1.40
N PHE A 76 -3.65 15.95 -0.94
CA PHE A 76 -3.12 16.14 0.41
C PHE A 76 -1.88 17.05 0.38
N THR A 77 -2.06 18.28 0.85
CA THR A 77 -0.94 19.17 1.15
C THR A 77 -0.35 18.80 2.51
N ARG A 78 0.93 18.42 2.54
CA ARG A 78 1.60 17.89 3.75
C ARG A 78 1.56 18.89 4.91
N GLU A 79 1.78 20.17 4.60
CA GLU A 79 1.79 21.25 5.57
C GLU A 79 0.42 21.45 6.23
N ASP A 80 -0.66 21.15 5.51
CA ASP A 80 -2.03 21.33 5.98
C ASP A 80 -2.58 20.08 6.69
N PHE A 81 -1.88 18.93 6.60
CA PHE A 81 -2.43 17.63 7.00
C PHE A 81 -2.97 17.59 8.44
N PHE A 82 -2.29 18.27 9.36
CA PHE A 82 -2.69 18.31 10.77
C PHE A 82 -3.69 19.41 11.11
N THR A 83 -3.94 20.36 10.20
CA THR A 83 -4.83 21.51 10.44
C THR A 83 -6.13 21.44 9.66
N LYS A 84 -6.13 20.74 8.52
CA LYS A 84 -7.26 20.62 7.60
C LYS A 84 -7.85 19.22 7.72
N THR A 85 -9.17 19.13 7.67
CA THR A 85 -9.90 17.85 7.79
C THR A 85 -10.79 17.57 6.58
N ASP A 86 -10.76 18.45 5.57
CA ASP A 86 -11.65 18.42 4.42
C ASP A 86 -10.90 18.23 3.09
N PHE A 87 -9.89 17.36 3.06
CA PHE A 87 -9.13 17.02 1.86
C PHE A 87 -9.98 16.39 0.75
N VAL A 88 -10.76 15.37 1.11
CA VAL A 88 -11.63 14.64 0.17
C VAL A 88 -13.07 15.03 0.42
N ARG A 89 -13.60 15.96 -0.38
CA ARG A 89 -14.92 16.57 -0.16
C ARG A 89 -16.06 15.93 -0.96
N SER A 90 -15.74 15.06 -1.90
CA SER A 90 -16.71 14.45 -2.79
C SER A 90 -16.28 13.06 -3.23
N ARG A 91 -17.28 12.26 -3.62
CA ARG A 91 -17.07 10.96 -4.25
C ARG A 91 -16.18 11.03 -5.50
N GLU A 92 -16.23 12.12 -6.26
CA GLU A 92 -15.39 12.30 -7.44
C GLU A 92 -13.91 12.36 -7.09
N ILE A 93 -13.55 13.16 -6.06
CA ILE A 93 -12.16 13.24 -5.58
C ILE A 93 -11.73 11.89 -5.00
N TRP A 94 -12.62 11.23 -4.26
CA TRP A 94 -12.36 9.89 -3.73
C TRP A 94 -12.11 8.88 -4.84
N LEU A 95 -12.97 8.79 -5.85
CA LEU A 95 -12.79 7.89 -6.99
C LEU A 95 -11.50 8.16 -7.76
N ARG A 96 -11.15 9.43 -7.99
CA ARG A 96 -9.88 9.79 -8.62
C ARG A 96 -8.69 9.29 -7.79
N SER A 97 -8.76 9.47 -6.47
CA SER A 97 -7.75 9.01 -5.52
C SER A 97 -7.61 7.48 -5.54
N VAL A 98 -8.74 6.76 -5.50
CA VAL A 98 -8.78 5.29 -5.62
C VAL A 98 -8.12 4.83 -6.92
N MET A 99 -8.45 5.46 -8.05
CA MET A 99 -7.90 5.08 -9.36
C MET A 99 -6.40 5.36 -9.49
N ASN A 100 -5.89 6.38 -8.80
CA ASN A 100 -4.46 6.72 -8.80
C ASN A 100 -3.65 5.78 -7.89
N LEU A 101 -4.25 5.31 -6.79
CA LEU A 101 -3.53 4.54 -5.76
C LEU A 101 -3.72 3.03 -5.85
N LEU A 102 -4.82 2.54 -6.42
CA LEU A 102 -5.00 1.10 -6.56
C LEU A 102 -3.96 0.48 -7.51
N PRO A 103 -3.46 -0.74 -7.21
CA PRO A 103 -2.59 -1.46 -8.11
C PRO A 103 -3.19 -1.56 -9.51
N ARG A 104 -2.36 -1.38 -10.53
CA ARG A 104 -2.85 -1.19 -11.91
C ARG A 104 -3.66 -2.37 -12.42
N HIS A 105 -3.34 -3.58 -11.99
CA HIS A 105 -4.06 -4.79 -12.37
C HIS A 105 -5.48 -4.84 -11.78
N ILE A 106 -5.69 -4.30 -10.56
CA ILE A 106 -7.01 -4.16 -9.94
C ILE A 106 -7.77 -3.01 -10.61
N ALA A 107 -7.14 -1.84 -10.73
CA ALA A 107 -7.77 -0.63 -11.28
C ALA A 107 -8.28 -0.80 -12.72
N LYS A 108 -7.56 -1.59 -13.54
CA LYS A 108 -7.93 -1.91 -14.93
C LYS A 108 -8.99 -3.01 -15.06
N SER A 109 -9.14 -3.85 -14.05
CA SER A 109 -10.13 -4.93 -14.04
C SER A 109 -11.48 -4.41 -13.55
N MET A 110 -12.46 -4.29 -14.46
CA MET A 110 -13.80 -3.81 -14.11
C MET A 110 -14.44 -4.57 -12.94
N PRO A 111 -14.47 -5.92 -12.92
CA PRO A 111 -15.06 -6.65 -11.80
C PRO A 111 -14.31 -6.44 -10.49
N ALA A 112 -12.97 -6.49 -10.51
CA ALA A 112 -12.16 -6.32 -9.30
C ALA A 112 -12.30 -4.91 -8.73
N ARG A 113 -12.20 -3.89 -9.60
CA ARG A 113 -12.42 -2.50 -9.20
C ARG A 113 -13.80 -2.30 -8.60
N SER A 114 -14.86 -2.81 -9.23
CA SER A 114 -16.23 -2.66 -8.71
C SER A 114 -16.40 -3.31 -7.33
N ALA A 115 -15.76 -4.46 -7.09
CA ALA A 115 -15.78 -5.10 -5.78
C ALA A 115 -15.09 -4.25 -4.72
N VAL A 116 -13.90 -3.70 -5.03
CA VAL A 116 -13.17 -2.81 -4.11
C VAL A 116 -13.99 -1.54 -3.81
N LEU A 117 -14.57 -0.92 -4.84
CA LEU A 117 -15.41 0.27 -4.65
C LEU A 117 -16.63 -0.05 -3.79
N HIS A 118 -17.25 -1.21 -3.99
CA HIS A 118 -18.41 -1.62 -3.19
C HIS A 118 -18.06 -1.85 -1.72
N GLU A 119 -16.90 -2.46 -1.45
CA GLU A 119 -16.45 -2.76 -0.09
C GLU A 119 -16.09 -1.50 0.69
N TYR A 120 -15.40 -0.55 0.06
CA TYR A 120 -14.80 0.58 0.77
C TYR A 120 -15.53 1.92 0.58
N GLU A 121 -16.49 2.03 -0.34
CA GLU A 121 -17.27 3.27 -0.45
C GLU A 121 -18.09 3.52 0.83
N PRO A 122 -18.03 4.72 1.43
CA PRO A 122 -18.84 5.04 2.61
C PRO A 122 -20.34 4.79 2.39
N TYR A 123 -20.93 3.99 3.27
CA TYR A 123 -22.35 3.59 3.17
C TYR A 123 -23.33 4.75 3.43
N ASP A 124 -23.02 5.64 4.39
CA ASP A 124 -23.90 6.74 4.77
C ASP A 124 -23.64 7.98 3.91
N LEU A 125 -24.54 8.24 2.95
CA LEU A 125 -24.48 9.42 2.07
C LEU A 125 -25.46 10.52 2.53
N PRO A 126 -25.03 11.80 2.57
CA PRO A 126 -23.71 12.29 2.13
C PRO A 126 -22.62 12.03 3.17
N ALA A 127 -21.53 11.39 2.73
CA ALA A 127 -20.40 11.09 3.59
C ALA A 127 -19.59 12.36 3.90
N SER A 128 -19.17 12.46 5.16
CA SER A 128 -18.29 13.52 5.63
C SER A 128 -16.89 13.41 5.00
N PRO A 129 -16.13 14.52 4.93
CA PRO A 129 -14.77 14.46 4.41
C PRO A 129 -13.85 13.47 5.12
N ARG A 130 -14.07 13.27 6.43
CA ARG A 130 -13.33 12.27 7.21
C ARG A 130 -13.66 10.84 6.76
N GLN A 131 -14.92 10.51 6.54
CA GLN A 131 -15.31 9.17 6.07
C GLN A 131 -14.70 8.83 4.70
N TRP A 132 -14.54 9.80 3.82
CA TRP A 132 -13.83 9.59 2.55
C TRP A 132 -12.34 9.30 2.73
N VAL A 133 -11.68 9.99 3.67
CA VAL A 133 -10.26 9.76 3.98
C VAL A 133 -10.08 8.41 4.67
N ASP A 134 -10.91 8.10 5.68
CA ASP A 134 -10.89 6.83 6.40
C ASP A 134 -11.12 5.66 5.43
N SER A 135 -12.02 5.81 4.45
CA SER A 135 -12.23 4.83 3.38
C SER A 135 -10.98 4.56 2.54
N LEU A 136 -10.24 5.60 2.14
CA LEU A 136 -8.99 5.44 1.38
C LEU A 136 -7.91 4.75 2.22
N ASP A 137 -7.79 5.16 3.49
CA ASP A 137 -6.83 4.56 4.42
C ASP A 137 -7.12 3.08 4.64
N LYS A 138 -8.37 2.71 4.93
CA LYS A 138 -8.72 1.29 5.16
C LYS A 138 -8.51 0.45 3.91
N MET A 139 -8.94 0.92 2.73
CA MET A 139 -8.77 0.19 1.47
C MET A 139 -7.30 -0.16 1.19
N LEU A 140 -6.40 0.80 1.37
CA LEU A 140 -4.99 0.63 1.05
C LEU A 140 -4.21 -0.01 2.20
N GLY A 141 -4.60 0.30 3.44
CA GLY A 141 -4.04 -0.25 4.66
C GLY A 141 -4.31 -1.74 4.78
N ASP A 142 -5.53 -2.16 4.49
CA ASP A 142 -5.92 -3.56 4.47
C ASP A 142 -5.12 -4.33 3.40
N LEU A 143 -5.03 -3.78 2.19
CA LEU A 143 -4.33 -4.42 1.07
C LEU A 143 -2.82 -4.57 1.30
N GLN A 144 -2.16 -3.52 1.81
CA GLN A 144 -0.70 -3.49 1.91
C GLN A 144 -0.17 -4.00 3.26
N PHE A 145 -0.95 -3.86 4.33
CA PHE A 145 -0.45 -4.09 5.69
C PHE A 145 -1.35 -5.04 6.49
N THR A 146 -2.56 -4.63 6.86
CA THR A 146 -3.38 -5.32 7.87
C THR A 146 -3.71 -6.75 7.47
N CYS A 147 -4.18 -6.99 6.24
CA CYS A 147 -4.56 -8.34 5.82
C CYS A 147 -3.35 -9.28 5.67
N ASN A 148 -2.18 -8.75 5.28
CA ASN A 148 -0.95 -9.54 5.18
C ASN A 148 -0.45 -9.98 6.56
N VAL A 149 -0.50 -9.09 7.56
CA VAL A 149 -0.17 -9.42 8.94
C VAL A 149 -1.14 -10.47 9.49
N ASN A 150 -2.43 -10.34 9.19
CA ASN A 150 -3.45 -11.32 9.58
C ASN A 150 -3.20 -12.69 8.92
N GLU A 151 -2.92 -12.74 7.61
CA GLU A 151 -2.60 -13.99 6.91
C GLU A 151 -1.37 -14.67 7.50
N PHE A 152 -0.32 -13.89 7.79
CA PHE A 152 0.90 -14.39 8.41
C PHE A 152 0.63 -14.97 9.81
N ALA A 153 -0.13 -14.25 10.64
CA ALA A 153 -0.49 -14.70 11.99
C ALA A 153 -1.42 -15.92 12.00
N LEU A 154 -2.30 -16.05 11.01
CA LEU A 154 -3.19 -17.21 10.86
C LEU A 154 -2.44 -18.47 10.41
N ALA A 155 -1.38 -18.32 9.61
CA ALA A 155 -0.60 -19.44 9.11
C ALA A 155 0.43 -19.97 10.12
N HIS A 156 0.90 -19.12 11.04
CA HIS A 156 1.99 -19.41 11.98
C HIS A 156 1.57 -20.30 13.17
#